data_AF-A0A8J4H7B1-F1
#
_entry.id   AF-A0A8J4H7B1-F1
#
_cell.length_a   1.000
_cell.length_b   1.000
_cell.length_c   1.000
_cell.angle_alpha   90.00
_cell.angle_beta   90.00
_cell.angle_gamma   90.00
#
_symmetry.space_group_name_H-M   'P 1'
#
loop_
_entity.id
_entity.type
_entity.pdbx_description
1 polymer ?
#
loop_
_entity_poly.entity_id
_entity_poly.type
_entity_poly.pdbx_seq_one_letter_code
_entity_poly.pdbx_strand_id
1 'polypeptide(L)' 'MLGECIMIFLFFIVLPITCLVFFFNLVSLLKKIRSETGYTTANTVFVALSFYCILFIFTFMIIGNIHPK' A
#
# COMPACT_ATOMS: atom_id res chain seq x y z
N MET A 1 24.44 2.88 7.60
CA MET A 1 24.24 1.42 7.47
C MET A 1 22.85 0.95 7.88
N LEU A 2 22.43 0.96 9.15
CA LEU A 2 21.11 0.39 9.55
C LEU A 2 19.91 1.08 8.86
N GLY A 3 19.93 2.42 8.74
CA GLY A 3 18.86 3.18 8.09
C GLY A 3 18.70 2.87 6.60
N GLU A 4 19.80 2.65 5.89
CA GLU A 4 19.79 2.31 4.46
C GLU A 4 19.26 0.89 4.23
N CYS A 5 19.63 -0.07 5.09
CA CYS A 5 19.07 -1.42 5.05
C CYS A 5 17.54 -1.42 5.25
N ILE A 6 17.04 -0.59 6.16
CA ILE A 6 15.59 -0.43 6.40
C ILE A 6 14.90 0.17 5.16
N MET A 7 15.50 1.18 4.52
CA MET A 7 14.95 1.78 3.29
C MET A 7 14.89 0.78 2.14
N ILE A 8 15.95 -0.01 1.94
CA ILE A 8 15.99 -1.07 0.93
C ILE A 8 14.91 -2.12 1.20
N PHE A 9 14.75 -2.56 2.46
CA PHE A 9 13.72 -3.51 2.84
C PHE A 9 12.30 -2.98 2.59
N LEU A 10 12.02 -1.73 2.99
CA LEU A 10 10.72 -1.10 2.77
C LEU A 10 10.39 -0.96 1.28
N PHE A 11 11.37 -0.60 0.45
CA PHE A 11 11.16 -0.37 -0.98
C PHE A 11 11.06 -1.66 -1.80
N PHE A 12 11.97 -2.61 -1.59
CA PHE A 12 12.05 -3.80 -2.44
C PHE A 12 11.15 -4.95 -1.96
N ILE A 13 10.70 -4.94 -0.70
CA ILE A 13 9.89 -6.03 -0.13
C ILE A 13 8.53 -5.52 0.28
N VAL A 14 8.45 -4.53 1.17
CA VAL A 14 7.16 -4.12 1.77
C VAL A 14 6.26 -3.41 0.76
N LEU A 15 6.81 -2.48 -0.03
CA LEU A 15 6.06 -1.75 -1.04
C LEU A 15 5.42 -2.67 -2.11
N PRO A 16 6.14 -3.58 -2.79
CA PRO A 16 5.53 -4.45 -3.80
C PRO A 16 4.48 -5.40 -3.23
N ILE A 17 4.69 -5.93 -2.01
CA ILE A 17 3.70 -6.77 -1.34
C ILE A 17 2.42 -5.97 -1.07
N THR A 18 2.56 -4.74 -0.53
CA THR A 18 1.42 -3.87 -0.21
C THR A 18 0.67 -3.45 -1.48
N CYS A 19 1.39 -3.16 -2.58
CA CYS A 19 0.80 -2.89 -3.88
C CYS A 19 0.00 -4.08 -4.42
N LEU A 20 0.52 -5.31 -4.33
CA LEU A 20 -0.21 -6.51 -4.75
C LEU A 20 -1.49 -6.70 -3.94
N VAL A 21 -1.43 -6.55 -2.62
CA VAL A 21 -2.60 -6.62 -1.73
C VAL A 21 -3.63 -5.54 -2.10
N PHE A 22 -3.19 -4.31 -2.37
CA PHE A 22 -4.05 -3.24 -2.86
C PHE A 22 -4.73 -3.62 -4.18
N PHE A 23 -3.98 -4.10 -5.18
CA PHE A 23 -4.52 -4.49 -6.48
C PHE A 23 -5.55 -5.62 -6.37
N PHE A 24 -5.28 -6.68 -5.61
CA PHE A 24 -6.23 -7.77 -5.44
C PHE A 24 -7.52 -7.31 -4.73
N ASN A 25 -7.40 -6.49 -3.68
CA ASN A 25 -8.55 -5.94 -2.98
C ASN A 25 -9.37 -4.99 -3.86
N LEU A 26 -8.71 -4.18 -4.69
CA LEU A 26 -9.35 -3.28 -5.65
C LEU A 26 -10.08 -4.06 -6.74
N VAL A 27 -9.46 -5.09 -7.32
CA VAL A 27 -10.11 -5.95 -8.32
C VAL A 27 -11.31 -6.67 -7.72
N SER A 28 -11.20 -7.18 -6.49
CA SER A 28 -12.31 -7.80 -5.77
C SER A 28 -13.45 -6.81 -5.51
N LEU A 29 -13.11 -5.58 -5.13
CA LEU A 29 -14.06 -4.48 -4.94
C LEU A 29 -14.79 -4.14 -6.25
N LEU A 30 -14.06 -3.94 -7.34
CA LEU A 30 -14.62 -3.60 -8.66
C LEU A 30 -15.54 -4.71 -9.19
N LYS A 31 -15.17 -5.98 -8.99
CA LYS A 31 -16.03 -7.13 -9.34
C LYS A 31 -17.33 -7.15 -8.51
N LYS A 32 -17.26 -6.82 -7.22
CA LYS A 32 -18.44 -6.72 -6.34
C LYS A 32 -19.35 -5.54 -6.71
N ILE A 33 -18.79 -4.37 -6.99
CA ILE A 33 -19.56 -3.19 -7.45
C ILE A 33 -20.29 -3.50 -8.75
N ARG A 34 -19.63 -4.17 -9.69
CA ARG A 34 -20.23 -4.59 -10.98
C ARG A 34 -21.34 -5.63 -10.84
N SER A 35 -21.36 -6.42 -9.77
CA SER A 35 -22.34 -7.52 -9.56
C SER A 35 -23.49 -7.18 -8.60
N GLU A 36 -23.68 -5.89 -8.28
CA GLU A 36 -24.81 -5.35 -7.50
C GLU A 36 -25.11 -6.07 -6.17
N THR A 37 -24.11 -6.69 -5.53
CA THR A 37 -24.29 -7.42 -4.26
C THR A 37 -23.71 -6.61 -3.11
N GLY A 38 -24.59 -6.01 -2.31
CA GLY A 38 -24.35 -4.94 -1.32
C GLY A 38 -23.49 -5.26 -0.08
N TYR A 39 -22.35 -5.93 -0.23
CA TYR A 39 -21.38 -6.13 0.87
C TYR A 39 -19.97 -5.71 0.43
N THR A 40 -19.79 -4.40 0.28
CA THR A 40 -18.57 -3.75 -0.24
C THR A 40 -17.68 -3.14 0.84
N THR A 41 -18.18 -2.97 2.08
CA THR A 41 -17.50 -2.20 3.14
C THR A 41 -16.12 -2.76 3.52
N ALA A 42 -15.98 -4.08 3.71
CA ALA A 42 -14.72 -4.68 4.11
C ALA A 42 -13.63 -4.50 3.02
N ASN A 43 -13.96 -4.80 1.77
CA ASN A 43 -13.03 -4.61 0.65
C ASN A 43 -12.61 -3.15 0.49
N THR A 44 -13.54 -2.19 0.65
CA THR A 44 -13.22 -0.77 0.57
C THR A 44 -12.28 -0.34 1.69
N VAL A 45 -12.50 -0.82 2.93
CA VAL A 45 -11.61 -0.58 4.06
C VAL A 45 -10.21 -1.14 3.79
N PHE A 46 -10.11 -2.37 3.28
CA PHE A 46 -8.82 -2.97 2.93
C PHE A 46 -8.08 -2.22 1.81
N VAL A 47 -8.80 -1.74 0.80
CA VAL A 47 -8.24 -0.88 -0.27
C VAL A 47 -7.70 0.43 0.32
N ALA A 48 -8.50 1.12 1.13
CA ALA A 48 -8.11 2.38 1.75
C ALA A 48 -6.89 2.23 2.67
N LEU A 49 -6.86 1.16 3.47
CA LEU A 49 -5.76 0.88 4.39
C LEU A 49 -4.47 0.53 3.65
N SER A 50 -4.57 -0.28 2.59
CA SER A 50 -3.41 -0.63 1.74
C SER A 50 -2.87 0.59 1.00
N PHE A 51 -3.75 1.48 0.52
CA PHE A 51 -3.36 2.74 -0.11
C PHE A 51 -2.66 3.69 0.86
N TYR A 52 -3.18 3.82 2.09
CA TYR A 52 -2.55 4.61 3.14
C TYR A 52 -1.15 4.09 3.47
N CYS A 53 -0.97 2.77 3.60
CA CYS A 53 0.35 2.16 3.81
C CYS A 53 1.34 2.47 2.68
N ILE A 54 0.90 2.44 1.41
CA ILE A 54 1.74 2.80 0.26
C ILE A 54 2.18 4.27 0.38
N LEU A 55 1.25 5.20 0.62
CA LEU A 55 1.56 6.62 0.77
C LEU A 55 2.50 6.90 1.95
N PHE A 56 2.31 6.20 3.06
CA PHE A 56 3.16 6.32 4.23
C PHE A 56 4.61 5.90 3.92
N ILE A 57 4.79 4.77 3.23
CA ILE A 57 6.12 4.29 2.80
C ILE A 57 6.77 5.32 1.86
N PHE A 58 6.04 5.82 0.87
CA PHE A 58 6.55 6.86 -0.04
C PHE A 58 6.95 8.14 0.69
N THR A 59 6.13 8.60 1.63
CA THR A 59 6.41 9.81 2.43
C THR A 59 7.67 9.64 3.26
N PHE A 60 7.83 8.48 3.91
CA PHE A 60 9.05 8.15 4.65
C PHE A 60 10.30 8.14 3.78
N MET A 61 10.20 7.60 2.56
CA MET A 61 11.32 7.60 1.61
C MET A 61 11.69 9.00 1.14
N ILE A 62 10.70 9.85 0.86
CA ILE A 62 10.92 11.23 0.43
C ILE A 62 11.59 12.03 1.56
N ILE A 63 11.05 11.97 2.78
CA ILE A 63 11.62 12.68 3.94
C ILE A 63 13.03 12.16 4.25
N GLY A 64 13.24 10.83 4.19
CA GLY A 64 14.55 10.21 4.39
C GLY A 64 15.59 10.59 3.32
N ASN A 65 15.17 10.95 2.10
CA ASN A 65 16.07 11.45 1.05
C ASN A 65 16.30 12.96 1.11
N ILE A 66 15.34 13.76 1.63
CA ILE A 66 15.47 15.22 1.74
C ILE A 66 16.38 15.64 2.91
N HIS A 67 16.45 14.82 3.97
CA HIS A 67 17.43 14.97 5.04
C HIS A 67 18.43 13.81 5.02
N PRO A 68 19.41 13.81 4.08
CA PRO A 68 20.52 12.88 4.16
C PRO A 68 21.31 13.23 5.43
N LYS A 69 21.32 12.31 6.41
CA LYS A 69 22.27 12.37 7.53
C LYS A 69 23.61 11.82 7.09
#